data_AF-A0A442ZQL7-F1
#
_entry.id   AF-A0A442ZQL7-F1
#
_cell.length_a   1.000
_cell.length_b   1.000
_cell.length_c   1.000
_cell.angle_alpha   90.00
_cell.angle_beta   90.00
_cell.angle_gamma   90.00
#
_symmetry.space_group_name_H-M   'P 1'
#
loop_
_entity.id
_entity.type
_entity.pdbx_description
1 polymer ?
#
loop_
_entity_poly.entity_id
_entity_poly.type
_entity_poly.pdbx_seq_one_letter_code
_entity_poly.pdbx_strand_id
1 'polypeptide(L)'
;MSMTGRYINIRKYEYNTLRIGGLSKGGTAFLHGSRIDMGLDEALKPIRDPDVLRGSTPEQFAERAGQVMAELNYVHPFREGNGRTQEAFIAELGRHYGHEVDFTIITKPRMIEASTETTNDPSSAAMKHLLEDAIDPNRRQALRAALSDLEVRGEVQFEHNVRTARPGEEVTGQVLGHDDRVASIVSDERIIAVDRVDLPERLPDDEAEIAFTARSDFSGLGREPQAVEALVQAERAEATPQDTPPAELKAIETDIAAQRARQRDSDDRDR
;
A
#
# COMPACT_ATOMS: atom_id res chain seq x y z
N MET A 1 26.36 0.14 -30.71
CA MET A 1 25.37 0.24 -31.80
C MET A 1 24.04 0.58 -31.14
N SER A 2 23.66 1.86 -31.15
CA SER A 2 22.55 2.40 -30.35
C SER A 2 21.20 2.06 -30.98
N MET A 3 20.27 1.54 -30.17
CA MET A 3 18.85 1.44 -30.50
C MET A 3 18.05 2.32 -29.54
N THR A 4 18.26 3.62 -29.66
CA THR A 4 17.30 4.64 -29.27
C THR A 4 16.13 4.58 -30.25
N GLY A 5 14.90 4.36 -29.77
CA GLY A 5 13.70 4.55 -30.59
C GLY A 5 12.86 3.30 -30.82
N ARG A 6 12.22 2.79 -29.77
CA ARG A 6 10.86 2.24 -29.87
C ARG A 6 10.03 2.82 -28.73
N TYR A 7 9.82 4.14 -28.80
CA TYR A 7 8.63 4.73 -28.20
C TYR A 7 7.43 3.95 -28.74
N ILE A 8 6.65 3.37 -27.84
CA ILE A 8 5.32 2.85 -28.15
C ILE A 8 4.60 3.99 -28.86
N ASN A 9 4.35 3.78 -30.15
CA ASN A 9 3.94 4.81 -31.08
C ASN A 9 2.46 5.11 -30.86
N ILE A 10 2.16 5.93 -29.85
CA ILE A 10 0.83 6.50 -29.61
C ILE A 10 0.38 7.36 -30.82
N ARG A 11 1.27 7.69 -31.76
CA ARG A 11 0.90 8.39 -33.01
C ARG A 11 0.25 7.50 -34.08
N LYS A 12 0.03 6.21 -33.83
CA LYS A 12 -0.57 5.30 -34.83
C LYS A 12 -2.04 4.93 -34.58
N TYR A 13 -2.67 5.49 -33.56
CA TYR A 13 -4.13 5.61 -33.55
C TYR A 13 -4.48 6.92 -34.25
N GLU A 14 -5.03 6.78 -35.45
CA GLU A 14 -5.51 7.86 -36.29
C GLU A 14 -6.31 8.91 -35.50
N TYR A 15 -6.12 10.16 -35.91
CA TYR A 15 -6.74 11.40 -35.44
C TYR A 15 -8.28 11.38 -35.31
N ASN A 16 -8.84 10.55 -34.44
CA ASN A 16 -10.23 10.69 -34.02
C ASN A 16 -10.27 11.49 -32.72
N THR A 17 -10.11 12.80 -32.92
CA THR A 17 -10.55 13.90 -32.05
C THR A 17 -9.75 14.09 -30.76
N LEU A 18 -8.56 14.70 -30.88
CA LEU A 18 -8.11 15.61 -29.82
C LEU A 18 -9.22 16.62 -29.57
N ARG A 19 -9.58 16.80 -28.29
CA ARG A 19 -10.76 17.55 -27.88
C ARG A 19 -10.53 19.06 -27.99
N ILE A 20 -11.58 19.81 -28.34
CA ILE A 20 -11.61 21.28 -28.27
C ILE A 20 -12.73 21.67 -27.30
N GLY A 21 -12.38 22.25 -26.13
CA GLY A 21 -13.36 22.72 -25.11
C GLY A 21 -13.01 22.34 -23.67
N GLY A 22 -13.81 22.82 -22.71
CA GLY A 22 -13.74 22.46 -21.28
C GLY A 22 -14.79 21.39 -20.91
N LEU A 23 -14.40 20.44 -20.06
CA LEU A 23 -15.27 19.36 -19.59
C LEU A 23 -15.12 19.20 -18.07
N SER A 24 -16.13 18.62 -17.43
CA SER A 24 -16.06 18.23 -16.04
C SER A 24 -16.71 16.87 -15.81
N LYS A 25 -16.29 16.18 -14.75
CA LYS A 25 -16.94 14.95 -14.28
C LYS A 25 -16.96 14.98 -12.75
N GLY A 26 -18.13 14.73 -12.15
CA GLY A 26 -18.27 14.73 -10.69
C GLY A 26 -17.86 16.04 -10.01
N GLY A 27 -17.99 17.18 -10.69
CA GLY A 27 -17.60 18.49 -10.16
C GLY A 27 -16.15 18.91 -10.41
N THR A 28 -15.28 18.02 -10.92
CA THR A 28 -13.88 18.33 -11.25
C THR A 28 -13.75 18.70 -12.74
N ALA A 29 -13.02 19.78 -13.05
CA ALA A 29 -12.78 20.23 -14.42
C ALA A 29 -11.51 19.60 -15.00
N PHE A 30 -11.58 19.15 -16.26
CA PHE A 30 -10.43 18.61 -17.00
C PHE A 30 -9.65 19.72 -17.73
N LEU A 31 -8.43 19.39 -18.13
CA LEU A 31 -7.58 20.30 -18.88
C LEU A 31 -8.24 20.75 -20.19
N HIS A 32 -8.18 22.06 -20.47
CA HIS A 32 -8.73 22.60 -21.70
C HIS A 32 -8.04 22.00 -22.93
N GLY A 33 -8.81 21.66 -23.96
CA GLY A 33 -8.34 20.97 -25.17
C GLY A 33 -7.08 21.54 -25.83
N SER A 34 -6.93 22.87 -25.83
CA SER A 34 -5.74 23.55 -26.38
C SER A 34 -4.43 23.32 -25.60
N ARG A 35 -4.50 22.70 -24.41
CA ARG A 35 -3.35 22.42 -23.55
C ARG A 35 -3.04 20.94 -23.44
N ILE A 36 -3.73 20.05 -24.18
CA ILE A 36 -3.56 18.60 -24.06
C ILE A 36 -2.10 18.18 -24.31
N ASP A 37 -1.42 18.69 -25.34
CA ASP A 37 -0.04 18.31 -25.63
C ASP A 37 0.91 18.66 -24.49
N MET A 38 0.79 19.88 -23.95
CA MET A 38 1.54 20.30 -22.76
C MET A 38 1.20 19.43 -21.55
N GLY A 39 -0.08 19.14 -21.32
CA GLY A 39 -0.53 18.30 -20.23
C GLY A 39 0.01 16.87 -20.31
N LEU A 40 0.04 16.29 -21.51
CA LEU A 40 0.64 14.97 -21.74
C LEU A 40 2.14 14.98 -21.48
N ASP A 41 2.85 16.02 -21.94
CA ASP A 41 4.28 16.17 -21.68
C ASP A 41 4.57 16.25 -20.18
N GLU A 42 3.76 16.98 -19.41
CA GLU A 42 3.84 17.04 -17.94
C GLU A 42 3.52 15.69 -17.29
N ALA A 43 2.39 15.08 -17.66
CA ALA A 43 1.92 13.82 -17.07
C ALA A 43 2.91 12.66 -17.26
N LEU A 44 3.65 12.65 -18.37
CA LEU A 44 4.61 11.59 -18.69
C LEU A 44 6.02 11.88 -18.17
N LYS A 45 6.28 13.04 -17.54
CA LYS A 45 7.61 13.37 -16.98
C LYS A 45 8.18 12.30 -16.05
N PRO A 46 7.41 11.72 -15.09
CA PRO A 46 7.96 10.77 -14.13
C PRO A 46 8.59 9.51 -14.76
N ILE A 47 8.19 9.18 -15.99
CA ILE A 47 8.61 7.98 -16.74
C ILE A 47 9.37 8.33 -18.02
N ARG A 48 9.73 9.60 -18.21
CA ARG A 48 10.40 10.08 -19.43
C ARG A 48 11.81 9.52 -19.58
N ASP A 49 12.50 9.30 -18.46
CA ASP A 49 13.80 8.64 -18.42
C ASP A 49 13.61 7.13 -18.16
N PRO A 50 13.88 6.25 -19.14
CA PRO A 50 13.76 4.81 -18.97
C PRO A 50 14.62 4.23 -17.83
N ASP A 51 15.73 4.88 -17.47
CA ASP A 51 16.61 4.39 -16.40
C ASP A 51 15.94 4.43 -15.03
N VAL A 52 14.96 5.31 -14.82
CA VAL A 52 14.24 5.39 -13.54
C VAL A 52 13.27 4.23 -13.31
N LEU A 53 12.96 3.46 -14.35
CA LEU A 53 12.10 2.27 -14.29
C LEU A 53 12.89 0.95 -14.41
N ARG A 54 14.13 1.00 -14.92
CA ARG A 54 14.97 -0.20 -15.04
C ARG A 54 15.38 -0.70 -13.66
N GLY A 55 14.99 -1.94 -13.35
CA GLY A 55 15.34 -2.58 -12.08
C GLY A 55 14.69 -1.92 -10.87
N SER A 56 13.63 -1.13 -11.06
CA SER A 56 12.90 -0.52 -9.95
C SER A 56 12.20 -1.60 -9.11
N THR A 57 12.03 -1.35 -7.82
CA THR A 57 11.15 -2.17 -6.98
C THR A 57 9.68 -1.97 -7.38
N PRO A 58 8.76 -2.88 -6.97
CA PRO A 58 7.31 -2.68 -7.15
C PRO A 58 6.82 -1.33 -6.61
N GLU A 59 7.27 -0.95 -5.41
CA GLU A 59 6.93 0.34 -4.80
C GLU A 59 7.43 1.53 -5.63
N GLN A 60 8.69 1.49 -6.08
CA GLN A 60 9.27 2.55 -6.90
C GLN A 60 8.59 2.70 -8.26
N PHE A 61 8.13 1.59 -8.83
CA PHE A 61 7.33 1.60 -10.06
C PHE A 61 5.94 2.17 -9.78
N ALA A 62 5.26 1.68 -8.74
CA ALA A 62 3.92 2.12 -8.34
C ALA A 62 3.86 3.62 -8.06
N GLU A 63 4.90 4.18 -7.42
CA GLU A 63 5.01 5.62 -7.18
C GLU A 63 5.02 6.41 -8.49
N ARG A 64 5.90 6.06 -9.43
CA ARG A 64 6.04 6.77 -10.72
C ARG A 64 4.82 6.58 -11.61
N ALA A 65 4.33 5.35 -11.72
CA ALA A 65 3.16 5.04 -12.52
C ALA A 65 1.88 5.67 -11.91
N GLY A 66 1.80 5.76 -10.57
CA GLY A 66 0.72 6.42 -9.86
C GLY A 66 0.69 7.93 -10.12
N GLN A 67 1.85 8.58 -10.10
CA GLN A 67 1.99 10.00 -10.51
C GLN A 67 1.51 10.21 -11.94
N VAL A 68 1.94 9.35 -12.87
CA VAL A 68 1.48 9.43 -14.28
C VAL A 68 -0.03 9.25 -14.38
N MET A 69 -0.63 8.28 -13.70
CA MET A 69 -2.08 8.07 -13.72
C MET A 69 -2.86 9.25 -13.13
N ALA A 70 -2.40 9.79 -12.00
CA ALA A 70 -3.01 10.96 -11.36
C ALA A 70 -3.02 12.18 -12.31
N GLU A 71 -1.89 12.46 -12.97
CA GLU A 71 -1.80 13.54 -13.95
C GLU A 71 -2.66 13.26 -15.20
N LEU A 72 -2.65 12.03 -15.72
CA LEU A 72 -3.47 11.66 -16.88
C LEU A 72 -4.98 11.75 -16.59
N ASN A 73 -5.41 11.56 -15.35
CA ASN A 73 -6.79 11.78 -14.93
C ASN A 73 -7.23 13.24 -15.11
N TYR A 74 -6.32 14.18 -14.82
CA TYR A 74 -6.54 15.61 -15.01
C TYR A 74 -6.49 16.01 -16.50
N VAL A 75 -5.51 15.49 -17.25
CA VAL A 75 -5.33 15.80 -18.69
C VAL A 75 -6.52 15.31 -19.52
N HIS A 76 -7.00 14.09 -19.25
CA HIS A 76 -8.20 13.50 -19.85
C HIS A 76 -8.29 13.65 -21.40
N PRO A 77 -7.29 13.13 -22.14
CA PRO A 77 -7.04 13.50 -23.54
C PRO A 77 -8.11 13.03 -24.55
N PHE A 78 -8.87 11.97 -24.28
CA PHE A 78 -9.80 11.34 -25.23
C PHE A 78 -11.26 11.61 -24.91
N ARG A 79 -12.15 11.67 -25.92
CA ARG A 79 -13.62 11.82 -25.74
C ARG A 79 -14.28 10.76 -24.87
N GLU A 80 -13.82 9.54 -24.96
CA GLU A 80 -14.24 8.42 -24.14
C GLU A 80 -13.07 7.44 -24.06
N GLY A 81 -13.07 6.54 -23.07
CA GLY A 81 -12.08 5.46 -22.99
C GLY A 81 -10.77 5.82 -22.30
N ASN A 82 -10.68 6.96 -21.60
CA ASN A 82 -9.47 7.35 -20.87
C ASN A 82 -9.04 6.30 -19.86
N GLY A 83 -9.95 5.83 -18.99
CA GLY A 83 -9.62 4.80 -17.98
C GLY A 83 -9.03 3.54 -18.61
N ARG A 84 -9.75 2.93 -19.57
CA ARG A 84 -9.27 1.75 -20.32
C ARG A 84 -7.92 1.97 -21.00
N THR A 85 -7.68 3.16 -21.54
CA THR A 85 -6.41 3.49 -22.20
C THR A 85 -5.28 3.66 -21.19
N GLN A 86 -5.54 4.30 -20.06
CA GLN A 86 -4.57 4.47 -18.97
C GLN A 86 -4.19 3.13 -18.34
N GLU A 87 -5.18 2.30 -18.00
CA GLU A 87 -4.96 0.95 -17.44
C GLU A 87 -4.11 0.09 -18.37
N ALA A 88 -4.48 0.04 -19.67
CA ALA A 88 -3.71 -0.71 -20.66
C ALA A 88 -2.29 -0.16 -20.85
N PHE A 89 -2.13 1.17 -20.82
CA PHE A 89 -0.82 1.81 -20.91
C PHE A 89 0.08 1.45 -19.72
N ILE A 90 -0.42 1.54 -18.49
CA ILE A 90 0.35 1.23 -17.28
C ILE A 90 0.65 -0.27 -17.19
N ALA A 91 -0.30 -1.14 -17.55
CA ALA A 91 -0.05 -2.58 -17.59
C ALA A 91 1.05 -2.95 -18.60
N GLU A 92 1.03 -2.38 -19.80
CA GLU A 92 2.08 -2.61 -20.80
C GLU A 92 3.43 -2.01 -20.38
N LEU A 93 3.42 -0.83 -19.75
CA LEU A 93 4.61 -0.20 -19.18
C LEU A 93 5.23 -1.10 -18.10
N GLY A 94 4.41 -1.59 -17.16
CA GLY A 94 4.84 -2.52 -16.12
C GLY A 94 5.49 -3.76 -16.73
N ARG A 95 4.78 -4.41 -17.66
CA ARG A 95 5.27 -5.61 -18.34
C ARG A 95 6.61 -5.38 -19.03
N HIS A 96 6.82 -4.21 -19.61
CA HIS A 96 8.09 -3.84 -20.25
C HIS A 96 9.26 -3.75 -19.25
N TYR A 97 9.00 -3.32 -18.02
CA TYR A 97 10.00 -3.16 -16.96
C TYR A 97 9.99 -4.28 -15.90
N GLY A 98 9.26 -5.36 -16.14
CA GLY A 98 9.25 -6.55 -15.30
C GLY A 98 8.23 -6.54 -14.15
N HIS A 99 7.25 -5.64 -14.18
CA HIS A 99 6.16 -5.54 -13.20
C HIS A 99 4.86 -6.06 -13.80
N GLU A 100 4.20 -6.99 -13.13
CA GLU A 100 2.87 -7.46 -13.52
C GLU A 100 1.82 -6.58 -12.83
N VAL A 101 1.11 -5.74 -13.60
CA VAL A 101 0.04 -4.89 -13.07
C VAL A 101 -1.31 -5.53 -13.39
N ASP A 102 -2.05 -5.91 -12.36
CA ASP A 102 -3.38 -6.53 -12.47
C ASP A 102 -4.48 -5.57 -12.01
N PHE A 103 -5.09 -4.85 -12.96
CA PHE A 103 -6.23 -3.98 -12.66
C PHE A 103 -7.54 -4.75 -12.47
N THR A 104 -7.60 -6.06 -12.76
CA THR A 104 -8.85 -6.84 -12.67
C THR A 104 -9.34 -7.04 -11.23
N ILE A 105 -8.44 -6.84 -10.26
CA ILE A 105 -8.73 -6.89 -8.82
C ILE A 105 -9.00 -5.51 -8.21
N ILE A 106 -8.84 -4.42 -8.97
CA ILE A 106 -9.10 -3.07 -8.49
C ILE A 106 -10.56 -2.72 -8.72
N THR A 107 -11.29 -2.44 -7.65
CA THR A 107 -12.71 -2.12 -7.77
C THR A 107 -12.95 -0.70 -8.27
N LYS A 108 -14.11 -0.48 -8.89
CA LYS A 108 -14.49 0.82 -9.43
C LYS A 108 -14.55 1.91 -8.34
N PRO A 109 -15.15 1.68 -7.16
CA PRO A 109 -15.11 2.66 -6.08
C PRO A 109 -13.69 3.00 -5.64
N ARG A 110 -12.79 2.01 -5.54
CA ARG A 110 -11.40 2.23 -5.17
C ARG A 110 -10.67 3.12 -6.19
N MET A 111 -10.85 2.86 -7.48
CA MET A 111 -10.30 3.70 -8.55
C MET A 111 -10.83 5.13 -8.51
N ILE A 112 -12.14 5.31 -8.27
CA ILE A 112 -12.78 6.63 -8.17
C ILE A 112 -12.25 7.40 -6.97
N GLU A 113 -12.15 6.76 -5.81
CA GLU A 113 -11.61 7.36 -4.59
C GLU A 113 -10.18 7.83 -4.82
N ALA A 114 -9.28 6.94 -5.25
CA ALA A 114 -7.89 7.29 -5.48
C ALA A 114 -7.73 8.44 -6.48
N SER A 115 -8.52 8.43 -7.56
CA SER A 115 -8.51 9.50 -8.57
C SER A 115 -9.00 10.83 -8.01
N THR A 116 -10.04 10.80 -7.17
CA THR A 116 -10.62 12.00 -6.54
C THR A 116 -9.66 12.57 -5.51
N GLU A 117 -9.05 11.72 -4.70
CA GLU A 117 -8.09 12.12 -3.68
C GLU A 117 -6.87 12.80 -4.30
N THR A 118 -6.24 12.19 -5.32
CA THR A 118 -5.10 12.82 -6.00
C THR A 118 -5.46 14.06 -6.80
N THR A 119 -6.73 14.21 -7.22
CA THR A 119 -7.20 15.45 -7.85
C THR A 119 -7.30 16.59 -6.82
N ASN A 120 -7.75 16.28 -5.61
CA ASN A 120 -7.89 17.25 -4.53
C ASN A 120 -6.54 17.58 -3.87
N ASP A 121 -5.67 16.58 -3.74
CA ASP A 121 -4.34 16.68 -3.19
C ASP A 121 -3.33 15.89 -4.06
N PRO A 122 -2.58 16.56 -4.94
CA PRO A 122 -1.56 15.92 -5.77
C PRO A 122 -0.45 15.21 -5.00
N SER A 123 -0.30 15.47 -3.69
CA SER A 123 0.65 14.79 -2.82
C SER A 123 0.10 13.51 -2.16
N SER A 124 -1.19 13.22 -2.34
CA SER A 124 -1.81 12.01 -1.81
C SER A 124 -1.14 10.75 -2.34
N ALA A 125 -0.90 9.80 -1.43
CA ALA A 125 -0.38 8.47 -1.76
C ALA A 125 -1.44 7.52 -2.35
N ALA A 126 -2.70 7.95 -2.49
CA ALA A 126 -3.81 7.05 -2.81
C ALA A 126 -3.63 6.30 -4.13
N MET A 127 -3.12 6.96 -5.18
CA MET A 127 -2.87 6.31 -6.48
C MET A 127 -1.62 5.41 -6.44
N LYS A 128 -0.58 5.79 -5.68
CA LYS A 128 0.57 4.92 -5.40
C LYS A 128 0.09 3.62 -4.74
N HIS A 129 -0.67 3.72 -3.65
CA HIS A 129 -1.23 2.59 -2.92
C HIS A 129 -2.13 1.70 -3.78
N LEU A 130 -2.93 2.28 -4.68
CA LEU A 130 -3.73 1.52 -5.64
C LEU A 130 -2.85 0.71 -6.59
N LEU A 131 -1.74 1.28 -7.08
CA LEU A 131 -0.81 0.53 -7.93
C LEU A 131 0.00 -0.52 -7.18
N GLU A 132 0.40 -0.25 -5.93
CA GLU A 132 1.02 -1.28 -5.09
C GLU A 132 0.10 -2.48 -4.92
N ASP A 133 -1.18 -2.23 -4.67
CA ASP A 133 -2.21 -3.28 -4.60
C ASP A 133 -2.33 -4.08 -5.91
N ALA A 134 -2.22 -3.40 -7.05
CA ALA A 134 -2.30 -4.02 -8.37
C ALA A 134 -1.02 -4.77 -8.79
N ILE A 135 0.12 -4.52 -8.14
CA ILE A 135 1.43 -5.08 -8.54
C ILE A 135 1.90 -6.15 -7.58
N ASP A 136 1.83 -5.89 -6.27
CA ASP A 136 2.35 -6.76 -5.25
C ASP A 136 1.55 -8.08 -5.21
N PRO A 137 2.18 -9.25 -5.43
CA PRO A 137 1.46 -10.53 -5.48
C PRO A 137 0.77 -10.88 -4.17
N ASN A 138 1.33 -10.49 -3.03
CA ASN A 138 0.77 -10.79 -1.71
C ASN A 138 -0.44 -9.87 -1.43
N ARG A 139 -0.36 -8.58 -1.80
CA ARG A 139 -1.52 -7.67 -1.72
C ARG A 139 -2.63 -8.12 -2.67
N ARG A 140 -2.29 -8.54 -3.90
CA ARG A 140 -3.25 -9.12 -4.84
C ARG A 140 -3.95 -10.35 -4.26
N GLN A 141 -3.22 -11.21 -3.55
CA GLN A 141 -3.81 -12.37 -2.88
C GLN A 141 -4.81 -11.93 -1.79
N ALA A 142 -4.44 -10.95 -0.95
CA ALA A 142 -5.31 -10.43 0.10
C ALA A 142 -6.59 -9.80 -0.49
N LEU A 143 -6.47 -9.04 -1.58
CA LEU A 143 -7.63 -8.46 -2.26
C LEU A 143 -8.55 -9.52 -2.87
N ARG A 144 -8.00 -10.57 -3.48
CA ARG A 144 -8.82 -11.68 -4.00
C ARG A 144 -9.57 -12.41 -2.88
N ALA A 145 -8.96 -12.58 -1.72
CA ALA A 145 -9.65 -13.14 -0.56
C ALA A 145 -10.81 -12.24 -0.11
N ALA A 146 -10.59 -10.92 0.00
CA ALA A 146 -11.64 -9.98 0.36
C ALA A 146 -12.80 -9.92 -0.64
N LEU A 147 -12.50 -9.99 -1.95
CA LEU A 147 -13.52 -10.11 -2.98
C LEU A 147 -14.29 -11.44 -2.80
N SER A 148 -13.60 -12.56 -2.57
CA SER A 148 -14.26 -13.85 -2.31
C SER A 148 -15.18 -13.80 -1.08
N ASP A 149 -14.75 -13.16 0.01
CA ASP A 149 -15.56 -13.01 1.22
C ASP A 149 -16.85 -12.22 0.96
N LEU A 150 -16.78 -11.15 0.17
CA LEU A 150 -17.97 -10.40 -0.28
C LEU A 150 -18.93 -11.29 -1.08
N GLU A 151 -18.42 -12.08 -2.01
CA GLU A 151 -19.25 -12.99 -2.82
C GLU A 151 -19.93 -14.07 -1.97
N VAL A 152 -19.22 -14.65 -0.99
CA VAL A 152 -19.80 -15.61 -0.04
C VAL A 152 -20.95 -14.98 0.76
N ARG A 153 -20.86 -13.68 1.06
CA ARG A 153 -21.91 -12.89 1.74
C ARG A 153 -23.05 -12.46 0.80
N GLY A 154 -22.96 -12.76 -0.50
CA GLY A 154 -23.96 -12.40 -1.51
C GLY A 154 -23.85 -10.96 -2.01
N GLU A 155 -22.72 -10.29 -1.76
CA GLU A 155 -22.47 -8.92 -2.17
C GLU A 155 -21.91 -8.81 -3.59
N VAL A 156 -22.15 -7.66 -4.24
CA VAL A 156 -21.56 -7.34 -5.54
C VAL A 156 -20.15 -6.77 -5.33
N GLN A 157 -19.15 -7.64 -5.32
CA GLN A 157 -17.75 -7.36 -4.95
C GLN A 157 -17.20 -6.02 -5.51
N PHE A 158 -17.40 -5.77 -6.80
CA PHE A 158 -16.84 -4.63 -7.52
C PHE A 158 -17.60 -3.29 -7.32
N GLU A 159 -18.69 -3.31 -6.55
CA GLU A 159 -19.41 -2.11 -6.10
C GLU A 159 -18.94 -1.61 -4.72
N HIS A 160 -18.06 -2.36 -4.05
CA HIS A 160 -17.45 -1.99 -2.78
C HIS A 160 -16.05 -1.38 -2.97
N ASN A 161 -15.64 -0.50 -2.06
CA ASN A 161 -14.27 0.00 -2.03
C ASN A 161 -13.39 -1.01 -1.28
N VAL A 162 -12.56 -1.74 -2.03
CA VAL A 162 -11.68 -2.78 -1.50
C VAL A 162 -10.23 -2.35 -1.67
N ARG A 163 -9.46 -2.40 -0.58
CA ARG A 163 -8.02 -2.10 -0.58
C ARG A 163 -7.30 -2.90 0.48
N THR A 164 -5.98 -2.93 0.42
CA THR A 164 -5.18 -3.45 1.54
C THR A 164 -4.94 -2.38 2.61
N ALA A 165 -4.71 -2.84 3.84
CA ALA A 165 -4.21 -1.99 4.93
C ALA A 165 -2.78 -1.48 4.64
N ARG A 166 -2.44 -0.33 5.21
CA ARG A 166 -1.10 0.25 5.13
C ARG A 166 -0.38 0.16 6.49
N PRO A 167 0.96 0.00 6.50
CA PRO A 167 1.72 0.04 7.74
C PRO A 167 1.49 1.37 8.51
N GLY A 168 1.22 1.26 9.80
CA GLY A 168 0.90 2.38 10.69
C GLY A 168 -0.57 2.83 10.66
N GLU A 169 -1.41 2.22 9.82
CA GLU A 169 -2.84 2.51 9.76
C GLU A 169 -3.58 1.95 10.98
N GLU A 170 -4.37 2.78 11.65
CA GLU A 170 -5.33 2.31 12.66
C GLU A 170 -6.61 1.87 11.97
N VAL A 171 -6.97 0.60 12.15
CA VAL A 171 -8.17 0.00 11.57
C VAL A 171 -9.11 -0.38 12.70
N THR A 172 -10.35 0.11 12.63
CA THR A 172 -11.45 -0.30 13.49
C THR A 172 -12.61 -0.78 12.64
N GLY A 173 -13.14 -1.97 12.92
CA GLY A 173 -14.23 -2.52 12.12
C GLY A 173 -14.58 -3.96 12.45
N GLN A 174 -15.49 -4.52 11.67
CA GLN A 174 -16.00 -5.89 11.84
C GLN A 174 -15.32 -6.85 10.88
N VAL A 175 -15.08 -8.08 11.33
CA VAL A 175 -14.50 -9.13 10.47
C VAL A 175 -15.57 -9.63 9.49
N LEU A 176 -15.34 -9.44 8.20
CA LEU A 176 -16.19 -9.95 7.12
C LEU A 176 -15.93 -11.44 6.86
N GLY A 177 -14.65 -11.82 6.86
CA GLY A 177 -14.14 -13.14 6.56
C GLY A 177 -12.64 -13.20 6.83
N HIS A 178 -12.11 -14.40 7.02
CA HIS A 178 -10.69 -14.62 7.26
C HIS A 178 -10.28 -16.06 6.98
N ASP A 179 -8.99 -16.27 6.78
CA ASP A 179 -8.32 -17.56 6.81
C ASP A 179 -7.07 -17.49 7.71
N ASP A 180 -6.14 -18.43 7.57
CA ASP A 180 -4.90 -18.47 8.35
C ASP A 180 -3.87 -17.41 7.92
N ARG A 181 -4.10 -16.72 6.79
CA ARG A 181 -3.13 -15.82 6.14
C ARG A 181 -3.63 -14.38 6.04
N VAL A 182 -4.92 -14.16 5.79
CA VAL A 182 -5.53 -12.83 5.66
C VAL A 182 -6.87 -12.76 6.37
N ALA A 183 -7.32 -11.53 6.61
CA ALA A 183 -8.70 -11.24 6.96
C ALA A 183 -9.21 -10.03 6.17
N SER A 184 -10.52 -9.90 6.12
CA SER A 184 -11.23 -8.82 5.45
C SER A 184 -12.04 -8.07 6.49
N ILE A 185 -11.79 -6.78 6.66
CA ILE A 185 -12.42 -5.96 7.70
C ILE A 185 -13.34 -4.93 7.04
N VAL A 186 -14.60 -4.87 7.48
CA VAL A 186 -15.54 -3.80 7.12
C VAL A 186 -15.26 -2.61 8.03
N SER A 187 -14.82 -1.49 7.47
CA SER A 187 -14.45 -0.28 8.20
C SER A 187 -14.81 0.96 7.38
N ASP A 188 -15.60 1.88 7.94
CA ASP A 188 -15.98 3.14 7.30
C ASP A 188 -16.41 3.01 5.83
N GLU A 189 -17.41 2.15 5.55
CA GLU A 189 -17.94 1.84 4.20
C GLU A 189 -16.89 1.28 3.21
N ARG A 190 -15.77 0.78 3.72
CA ARG A 190 -14.70 0.14 2.95
C ARG A 190 -14.46 -1.28 3.44
N ILE A 191 -13.89 -2.07 2.56
CA ILE A 191 -13.35 -3.40 2.86
C ILE A 191 -11.83 -3.29 2.86
N ILE A 192 -11.24 -3.53 4.02
CA ILE A 192 -9.79 -3.48 4.23
C ILE A 192 -9.28 -4.90 4.36
N ALA A 193 -8.57 -5.38 3.35
CA ALA A 193 -7.84 -6.65 3.42
C ALA A 193 -6.58 -6.45 4.28
N VAL A 194 -6.41 -7.31 5.27
CA VAL A 194 -5.35 -7.22 6.28
C VAL A 194 -4.59 -8.53 6.38
N ASP A 195 -3.31 -8.44 6.72
CA ASP A 195 -2.50 -9.62 7.01
C ASP A 195 -2.91 -10.20 8.37
N ARG A 196 -3.04 -11.53 8.45
CA ARG A 196 -3.49 -12.21 9.67
C ARG A 196 -2.53 -12.00 10.84
N VAL A 197 -1.25 -11.71 10.58
CA VAL A 197 -0.21 -11.46 11.61
C VAL A 197 -0.45 -10.18 12.43
N ASP A 198 -1.23 -9.23 11.89
CA ASP A 198 -1.58 -7.99 12.58
C ASP A 198 -2.78 -8.16 13.52
N LEU A 199 -3.47 -9.29 13.43
CA LEU A 199 -4.69 -9.57 14.17
C LEU A 199 -4.43 -10.53 15.34
N PRO A 200 -5.24 -10.47 16.41
CA PRO A 200 -5.18 -11.43 17.52
C PRO A 200 -5.35 -12.89 17.04
N GLU A 201 -4.70 -13.85 17.72
CA GLU A 201 -4.83 -15.29 17.38
C GLU A 201 -6.28 -15.75 17.34
N ARG A 202 -7.10 -15.28 18.28
CA ARG A 202 -8.54 -15.52 18.31
C ARG A 202 -9.30 -14.27 17.92
N LEU A 203 -9.98 -14.33 16.78
CA LEU A 203 -10.90 -13.27 16.37
C LEU A 203 -12.21 -13.38 17.14
N PRO A 204 -12.86 -12.24 17.42
CA PRO A 204 -14.16 -12.25 18.06
C PRO A 204 -15.24 -12.75 17.09
N ASP A 205 -16.41 -13.09 17.62
CA ASP A 205 -17.54 -13.58 16.83
C ASP A 205 -18.05 -12.50 15.84
N ASP A 206 -18.79 -12.92 14.80
CA ASP A 206 -19.16 -12.17 13.58
C ASP A 206 -19.77 -10.75 13.75
N GLU A 207 -20.17 -10.35 14.96
CA GLU A 207 -20.79 -9.04 15.23
C GLU A 207 -19.89 -8.06 16.00
N ALA A 208 -18.76 -8.51 16.53
CA ALA A 208 -17.90 -7.69 17.37
C ALA A 208 -16.85 -6.93 16.56
N GLU A 209 -16.67 -5.66 16.91
CA GLU A 209 -15.61 -4.83 16.33
C GLU A 209 -14.24 -5.19 16.91
N ILE A 210 -13.23 -5.11 16.04
CA ILE A 210 -11.82 -5.14 16.41
C ILE A 210 -11.19 -3.79 16.11
N ALA A 211 -10.21 -3.42 16.92
CA ALA A 211 -9.35 -2.26 16.69
C ALA A 211 -7.88 -2.70 16.79
N PHE A 212 -7.08 -2.35 15.79
CA PHE A 212 -5.66 -2.69 15.75
C PHE A 212 -4.89 -1.70 14.86
N THR A 213 -3.57 -1.68 15.00
CA THR A 213 -2.68 -0.95 14.10
C THR A 213 -2.05 -1.95 13.13
N ALA A 214 -2.27 -1.76 11.83
CA ALA A 214 -1.62 -2.57 10.80
C ALA A 214 -0.11 -2.29 10.80
N ARG A 215 0.71 -3.35 10.77
CA ARG A 215 2.17 -3.26 10.76
C ARG A 215 2.77 -4.00 9.57
N SER A 216 2.07 -5.01 9.05
CA SER A 216 2.52 -5.79 7.91
C SER A 216 2.56 -4.97 6.63
N ASP A 217 3.62 -5.16 5.86
CA ASP A 217 3.73 -4.72 4.48
C ASP A 217 3.28 -5.81 3.47
N PHE A 218 2.76 -6.94 3.98
CA PHE A 218 2.39 -8.18 3.28
C PHE A 218 3.57 -8.99 2.74
N SER A 219 4.83 -8.61 3.01
CA SER A 219 6.01 -9.35 2.50
C SER A 219 6.12 -10.78 3.03
N GLY A 220 5.58 -11.04 4.24
CA GLY A 220 5.54 -12.34 4.88
C GLY A 220 4.50 -13.30 4.29
N LEU A 221 3.44 -12.77 3.65
CA LEU A 221 2.29 -13.57 3.22
C LEU A 221 2.67 -14.69 2.25
N GLY A 222 3.59 -14.43 1.32
CA GLY A 222 4.02 -15.37 0.29
C GLY A 222 5.01 -16.46 0.76
N ARG A 223 5.42 -16.43 2.04
CA ARG A 223 6.37 -17.38 2.61
C ARG A 223 5.61 -18.55 3.25
N GLU A 224 6.13 -19.77 3.10
CA GLU A 224 5.64 -20.95 3.82
C GLU A 224 5.61 -20.66 5.35
N PRO A 225 4.60 -21.15 6.11
CA PRO A 225 4.42 -20.80 7.53
C PRO A 225 5.67 -20.96 8.40
N GLN A 226 6.48 -21.99 8.15
CA GLN A 226 7.73 -22.27 8.86
C GLN A 226 8.83 -21.21 8.64
N ALA A 227 8.84 -20.56 7.48
CA ALA A 227 9.80 -19.50 7.17
C ALA A 227 9.44 -18.17 7.83
N VAL A 228 8.14 -17.90 8.01
CA VAL A 228 7.64 -16.71 8.73
C VAL A 228 7.94 -16.84 10.22
N GLU A 229 7.68 -17.99 10.85
CA GLU A 229 8.02 -18.22 12.26
C GLU A 229 9.53 -18.06 12.54
N ALA A 230 10.39 -18.56 11.65
CA ALA A 230 11.83 -18.43 11.79
C ALA A 230 12.30 -16.97 11.71
N LEU A 231 11.68 -16.15 10.84
CA LEU A 231 11.97 -14.73 10.70
C LEU A 231 11.43 -13.90 11.86
N VAL A 232 10.20 -14.15 12.31
CA VAL A 232 9.62 -13.49 13.49
C VAL A 232 10.43 -13.82 14.75
N GLN A 233 10.96 -15.05 14.86
CA GLN A 233 11.87 -15.40 15.94
C GLN A 233 13.25 -14.73 15.79
N ALA A 234 13.77 -14.58 14.57
CA ALA A 234 15.02 -13.86 14.32
C ALA A 234 14.89 -12.36 14.63
N GLU A 235 13.81 -11.70 14.19
CA GLU A 235 13.52 -10.29 14.46
C GLU A 235 13.25 -10.05 15.96
N ARG A 236 12.57 -10.99 16.65
CA ARG A 236 12.43 -10.94 18.12
C ARG A 236 13.75 -11.16 18.85
N ALA A 237 14.63 -12.01 18.32
CA ALA A 237 15.97 -12.22 18.88
C ALA A 237 16.88 -11.00 18.67
N GLU A 238 16.75 -10.29 17.54
CA GLU A 238 17.47 -9.04 17.27
C GLU A 238 16.91 -7.85 18.06
N ALA A 239 15.61 -7.85 18.39
CA ALA A 239 14.98 -6.81 19.22
C ALA A 239 15.17 -7.01 20.73
N THR A 240 15.84 -8.08 21.16
CA THR A 240 16.17 -8.28 22.58
C THR A 240 17.50 -7.58 22.89
N PRO A 241 17.57 -6.60 23.82
CA PRO A 241 18.86 -6.06 24.25
C PRO A 241 19.69 -7.21 24.82
N GLN A 242 20.92 -7.39 24.33
CA GLN A 242 21.91 -8.26 24.96
C GLN A 242 22.30 -7.68 26.33
N ASP A 243 21.44 -7.88 27.33
CA ASP A 243 21.71 -7.57 28.73
C ASP A 243 22.56 -8.69 29.34
N THR A 244 23.85 -8.67 28.99
CA THR A 244 24.87 -9.10 29.94
C THR A 244 25.45 -7.83 30.53
N PRO A 245 25.10 -7.44 31.79
CA PRO A 245 25.61 -6.21 32.36
C PRO A 245 27.15 -6.31 32.46
N PRO A 246 27.89 -5.27 32.03
CA PRO A 246 29.35 -5.23 32.20
C PRO A 246 29.72 -5.51 33.65
N ALA A 247 30.75 -6.33 33.86
CA ALA A 247 31.21 -6.80 35.17
C ALA A 247 31.49 -5.68 36.20
N GLU A 248 31.57 -4.44 35.75
CA GLU A 248 31.77 -3.24 36.57
C GLU A 248 30.49 -2.77 37.31
N LEU A 249 29.28 -3.04 36.81
CA LEU A 249 28.03 -2.60 37.46
C LEU A 249 27.62 -3.50 38.65
N LYS A 250 27.95 -4.79 38.61
CA LYS A 250 27.71 -5.73 39.73
C LYS A 250 28.53 -5.38 40.98
N ALA A 251 29.72 -4.80 40.79
CA ALA A 251 30.56 -4.35 41.90
C ALA A 251 29.95 -3.13 42.61
N ILE A 252 29.34 -2.21 41.85
CA ILE A 252 28.72 -0.99 42.39
C ILE A 252 27.44 -1.31 43.17
N GLU A 253 26.60 -2.24 42.69
CA GLU A 253 25.40 -2.65 43.43
C GLU A 253 25.71 -3.35 44.75
N THR A 254 26.77 -4.15 44.79
CA THR A 254 27.19 -4.86 46.01
C THR A 254 27.71 -3.88 47.06
N ASP A 255 28.40 -2.82 46.64
CA ASP A 255 28.97 -1.82 47.56
C ASP A 255 27.88 -0.87 48.11
N ILE A 256 26.88 -0.52 47.29
CA ILE A 256 25.70 0.26 47.73
C ILE A 256 24.85 -0.55 48.72
N ALA A 257 24.69 -1.86 48.51
CA ALA A 257 23.99 -2.74 49.45
C ALA A 257 24.75 -2.87 50.78
N ALA A 258 26.08 -2.98 50.75
CA ALA A 258 26.92 -3.06 51.94
C ALA A 258 27.01 -1.73 52.72
N GLN A 259 26.86 -0.58 52.06
CA GLN A 259 26.76 0.73 52.72
C GLN A 259 25.39 0.93 53.39
N ARG A 260 24.30 0.51 52.74
CA ARG A 260 22.95 0.59 53.31
C ARG A 260 22.74 -0.32 54.53
N ALA A 261 23.38 -1.49 54.55
CA ALA A 261 23.35 -2.37 55.71
C ALA A 261 24.10 -1.77 56.93
N ARG A 262 25.23 -1.10 56.69
CA ARG A 262 26.01 -0.44 57.75
C ARG A 262 25.34 0.78 58.37
N GLN A 263 24.51 1.51 57.61
CA GLN A 263 23.72 2.64 58.13
C GLN A 263 22.50 2.20 58.95
N ARG A 264 21.91 1.03 58.66
CA ARG A 264 20.80 0.50 59.48
C ARG A 264 21.26 0.00 60.85
N ASP A 265 22.48 -0.54 60.92
CA ASP A 265 23.06 -1.07 62.16
C ASP A 265 23.57 0.02 63.13
N SER A 266 23.76 1.26 62.65
CA SER A 266 24.09 2.42 63.49
C SER A 266 22.85 3.08 64.10
N ASP A 267 21.72 3.08 63.39
CA ASP A 267 20.47 3.70 63.86
C ASP A 267 19.75 2.89 64.96
N ASP A 268 20.06 1.60 65.10
CA ASP A 268 19.45 0.71 66.10
C ASP A 268 20.23 0.66 67.44
N ARG A 269 21.37 1.37 67.55
CA ARG A 269 22.16 1.45 68.80
C ARG A 269 21.97 2.73 69.60
N ASP A 270 21.31 3.73 69.02
CA ASP A 270 21.06 5.04 69.65
C ASP A 270 19.58 5.27 70.03
N ARG A 271 18.83 4.19 70.31
CA ARG A 271 17.47 4.27 70.90
C ARG A 271 17.34 3.51 72.21
#